data_AF-A0A1A6C0P0-F1
#
_entry.id   AF-A0A1A6C0P0-F1
#
_cell.length_a   1.000
_cell.length_b   1.000
_cell.length_c   1.000
_cell.angle_alpha   90.00
_cell.angle_beta   90.00
_cell.angle_gamma   90.00
#
_symmetry.space_group_name_H-M   'P 1'
#
loop_
_entity.id
_entity.type
_entity.pdbx_description
1 polymer ?
#
loop_
_entity_poly.entity_id
_entity_poly.type
_entity_poly.pdbx_seq_one_letter_code
_entity_poly.pdbx_strand_id
1 'polypeptide(L)'
;MRVPRLYVERSLALDDGLALPDGAFRHCVQVLRLCEGAELVLFNGDGRDYRARLTQVGRREARVTVHAAADNATESALDLGLVQGISKGDHMDLTIQKAVELGVRRILPLTCLRSQRIPPDRLARRMAHWRAIAISACEQSGRSHLPELLPPVTFDEWLDDIAQAPPRLMLDPRAATALGDLQLAEPEALQLLIGPEGGFADEEVARARDAGVAPVRLGPRVLRTETAAIAALALAQARWGDLH
;
A
#
# COMPACT_ATOMS: atom_id res chain seq x y z
N MET A 1 -24.16 9.98 -6.37
CA MET A 1 -22.74 9.92 -6.77
C MET A 1 -21.91 10.03 -5.50
N ARG A 2 -20.90 9.17 -5.29
CA ARG A 2 -20.04 9.21 -4.10
C ARG A 2 -19.24 10.52 -4.11
N VAL A 3 -19.08 11.17 -2.96
CA VAL A 3 -18.23 12.37 -2.83
C VAL A 3 -16.79 12.00 -3.20
N PRO A 4 -16.17 12.67 -4.18
CA PRO A 4 -14.80 12.34 -4.59
C PRO A 4 -13.80 12.60 -3.47
N ARG A 5 -12.79 11.72 -3.39
CA ARG A 5 -11.67 11.83 -2.46
C ARG A 5 -10.41 12.20 -3.24
N LEU A 6 -9.63 13.13 -2.73
CA LEU A 6 -8.43 13.63 -3.40
C LEU A 6 -7.26 13.72 -2.42
N TYR A 7 -6.13 13.14 -2.81
CA TYR A 7 -4.88 13.33 -2.08
C TYR A 7 -4.25 14.69 -2.41
N VAL A 8 -3.74 15.37 -1.40
CA VAL A 8 -2.98 16.61 -1.55
C VAL A 8 -1.69 16.56 -0.72
N GLU A 9 -0.56 16.81 -1.37
CA GLU A 9 0.77 16.75 -0.76
C GLU A 9 1.13 18.05 -0.04
N ARG A 10 0.31 18.44 0.94
CA ARG A 10 0.54 19.56 1.86
C ARG A 10 -0.29 19.43 3.12
N SER A 11 0.08 20.16 4.17
CA SER A 11 -0.77 20.32 5.34
C SER A 11 -2.08 21.03 4.99
N LEU A 12 -3.16 20.62 5.64
CA LEU A 12 -4.51 21.17 5.50
C LEU A 12 -4.98 21.73 6.84
N ALA A 13 -5.75 22.83 6.79
CA ALA A 13 -6.36 23.45 7.95
C ALA A 13 -7.79 23.88 7.63
N LEU A 14 -8.59 24.17 8.66
CA LEU A 14 -9.92 24.75 8.48
C LEU A 14 -9.80 26.13 7.80
N ASP A 15 -10.77 26.43 6.94
CA ASP A 15 -10.84 27.64 6.13
C ASP A 15 -9.66 27.81 5.15
N ASP A 16 -8.80 26.79 4.98
CA ASP A 16 -7.74 26.78 3.99
C ASP A 16 -8.32 26.67 2.57
N GLY A 17 -8.03 27.67 1.75
CA GLY A 17 -8.41 27.72 0.34
C GLY A 17 -7.25 27.29 -0.55
N LEU A 18 -7.43 26.22 -1.32
CA LEU A 18 -6.41 25.75 -2.26
C LEU A 18 -6.94 25.61 -3.69
N ALA A 19 -6.05 25.84 -4.65
CA ALA A 19 -6.31 25.48 -6.04
C ALA A 19 -6.17 23.96 -6.19
N LEU A 20 -7.10 23.33 -6.90
CA LEU A 20 -6.99 21.91 -7.22
C LEU A 20 -5.75 21.68 -8.10
N PRO A 21 -4.90 20.67 -7.78
CA PRO A 21 -3.85 20.24 -8.68
C PRO A 21 -4.40 19.86 -10.07
N ASP A 22 -3.59 19.99 -11.12
CA ASP A 22 -4.01 19.75 -12.52
C ASP A 22 -4.76 18.42 -12.72
N GLY A 23 -4.26 17.34 -12.13
CA GLY A 23 -4.90 16.02 -12.20
C GLY A 23 -6.29 16.01 -11.55
N ALA A 24 -6.40 16.59 -10.36
CA ALA A 24 -7.65 16.71 -9.61
C ALA A 24 -8.65 17.63 -10.32
N PHE A 25 -8.21 18.74 -10.92
CA PHE A 25 -9.05 19.62 -11.73
C PHE A 25 -9.64 18.88 -12.93
N ARG A 26 -8.81 18.16 -13.71
CA ARG A 26 -9.30 17.37 -14.84
C ARG A 26 -10.33 16.33 -14.38
N HIS A 27 -10.04 15.60 -13.30
CA HIS A 27 -10.95 14.60 -12.79
C HIS A 27 -12.27 15.20 -12.28
N CYS A 28 -12.23 16.18 -11.39
CA CYS A 28 -13.42 16.72 -10.73
C CYS A 28 -14.26 17.61 -11.65
N VAL A 29 -13.63 18.48 -12.43
CA VAL A 29 -14.36 19.50 -13.22
C VAL A 29 -14.60 19.05 -14.65
N GLN A 30 -13.63 18.38 -15.30
CA GLN A 30 -13.79 18.03 -16.72
C GLN A 30 -14.45 16.66 -16.89
N VAL A 31 -14.09 15.67 -16.06
CA VAL A 31 -14.64 14.31 -16.13
C VAL A 31 -15.94 14.20 -15.33
N LEU A 32 -15.91 14.52 -14.03
CA LEU A 32 -17.08 14.43 -13.15
C LEU A 32 -18.05 15.61 -13.29
N ARG A 33 -17.62 16.71 -13.91
CA ARG A 33 -18.44 17.92 -14.17
C ARG A 33 -19.04 18.53 -12.90
N LEU A 34 -18.29 18.51 -11.81
CA LEU A 34 -18.70 19.16 -10.57
C LEU A 34 -18.76 20.68 -10.74
N CYS A 35 -19.73 21.32 -10.08
CA CYS A 35 -19.93 22.76 -10.08
C CYS A 35 -19.53 23.38 -8.73
N GLU A 36 -19.49 24.70 -8.67
CA GLU A 36 -19.39 25.43 -7.40
C GLU A 36 -20.45 24.94 -6.41
N GLY A 37 -20.06 24.81 -5.15
CA GLY A 37 -20.88 24.23 -4.09
C GLY A 37 -20.76 22.70 -3.95
N ALA A 38 -20.12 22.00 -4.89
CA ALA A 38 -19.93 20.55 -4.78
C ALA A 38 -18.98 20.18 -3.63
N GLU A 39 -19.33 19.10 -2.93
CA GLU A 39 -18.54 18.53 -1.85
C GLU A 39 -17.40 17.66 -2.38
N LEU A 40 -16.28 17.70 -1.65
CA LEU A 40 -15.07 16.90 -1.85
C LEU A 40 -14.53 16.48 -0.48
N VAL A 41 -13.79 15.39 -0.45
CA VAL A 41 -12.96 15.02 0.70
C VAL A 41 -11.50 15.09 0.30
N LEU A 42 -10.73 15.90 1.00
CA LEU A 42 -9.29 15.96 0.86
C LEU A 42 -8.64 15.13 1.97
N PHE A 43 -7.47 14.57 1.69
CA PHE A 43 -6.61 13.97 2.69
C PHE A 43 -5.15 14.15 2.28
N ASN A 44 -4.24 14.16 3.24
CA ASN A 44 -2.81 14.42 3.02
C ASN A 44 -1.91 13.30 3.58
N GLY A 45 -2.49 12.18 4.02
CA GLY A 45 -1.76 11.04 4.59
C GLY A 45 -1.65 11.05 6.12
N ASP A 46 -2.12 12.09 6.81
CA ASP A 46 -2.07 12.20 8.28
C ASP A 46 -3.13 11.38 9.02
N GLY A 47 -3.95 10.62 8.30
CA GLY A 47 -5.03 9.82 8.87
C GLY A 47 -6.35 10.58 9.04
N ARG A 48 -6.49 11.79 8.49
CA ARG A 48 -7.73 12.59 8.56
C ARG A 48 -8.42 12.78 7.22
N ASP A 49 -9.75 12.89 7.30
CA ASP A 49 -10.60 13.39 6.22
C ASP A 49 -10.90 14.87 6.43
N TYR A 50 -10.58 15.67 5.41
CA TYR A 50 -10.85 17.09 5.36
C TYR A 50 -12.00 17.35 4.38
N ARG A 51 -13.20 17.64 4.90
CA ARG A 51 -14.34 17.98 4.05
C ARG A 51 -14.11 19.36 3.46
N ALA A 52 -14.23 19.45 2.15
CA ALA A 52 -14.00 20.66 1.39
C ALA A 52 -15.13 20.89 0.40
N ARG A 53 -15.32 22.15 0.03
CA ARG A 53 -16.33 22.56 -0.97
C ARG A 53 -15.66 23.29 -2.12
N LEU A 54 -16.06 22.99 -3.35
CA LEU A 54 -15.67 23.79 -4.52
C LEU A 54 -16.22 25.20 -4.37
N THR A 55 -15.34 26.19 -4.25
CA THR A 55 -15.71 27.59 -4.06
C THR A 55 -15.60 28.41 -5.34
N GLN A 56 -14.76 27.98 -6.28
CA GLN A 56 -14.62 28.62 -7.60
C GLN A 56 -14.37 27.56 -8.67
N VAL A 57 -15.09 27.64 -9.79
CA VAL A 57 -14.86 26.75 -10.95
C VAL A 57 -14.66 27.59 -12.21
N GLY A 58 -13.40 27.72 -12.63
CA GLY A 58 -13.02 28.39 -13.86
C GLY A 58 -12.77 27.41 -15.02
N ARG A 59 -12.41 27.95 -16.17
CA ARG A 59 -12.12 27.16 -17.39
C ARG A 59 -10.85 26.31 -17.28
N ARG A 60 -9.88 26.74 -16.47
CA ARG A 60 -8.54 26.11 -16.34
C ARG A 60 -8.13 25.80 -14.90
N GLU A 61 -8.82 26.35 -13.93
CA GLU A 61 -8.53 26.18 -12.51
C GLU A 61 -9.83 26.07 -11.73
N ALA A 62 -9.77 25.42 -10.57
CA ALA A 62 -10.85 25.42 -9.60
C ALA A 62 -10.24 25.51 -8.20
N ARG A 63 -10.99 26.10 -7.26
CA ARG A 63 -10.58 26.24 -5.87
C ARG A 63 -11.55 25.52 -4.95
N VAL A 64 -11.00 24.99 -3.87
CA VAL A 64 -11.74 24.35 -2.79
C VAL A 64 -11.38 24.99 -1.47
N THR A 65 -12.33 25.00 -0.54
CA THR A 65 -12.10 25.46 0.84
C THR A 65 -12.48 24.35 1.81
N VAL A 66 -11.56 24.03 2.72
CA VAL A 66 -11.78 23.06 3.80
C VAL A 66 -12.67 23.68 4.87
N HIS A 67 -13.71 22.96 5.29
CA HIS A 67 -14.66 23.46 6.29
C HIS A 67 -14.90 22.48 7.45
N ALA A 68 -14.39 21.25 7.38
CA ALA A 68 -14.37 20.32 8.50
C ALA A 68 -13.19 19.36 8.40
N ALA A 69 -12.71 18.87 9.54
CA ALA A 69 -11.70 17.82 9.63
C ALA A 69 -12.16 16.76 10.64
N ALA A 70 -11.92 15.48 10.34
CA ALA A 70 -12.22 14.37 11.23
C ALA A 70 -11.18 13.26 11.05
N ASP A 71 -10.88 12.53 12.12
CA ASP A 71 -10.06 11.33 12.01
C ASP A 71 -10.77 10.27 11.17
N ASN A 72 -10.02 9.62 10.27
CA ASN A 72 -10.53 8.58 9.40
C ASN A 72 -10.47 7.23 10.13
N ALA A 73 -11.59 6.49 10.11
CA ALA A 73 -11.75 5.25 10.86
C ALA A 73 -11.52 3.98 10.01
N THR A 74 -10.92 4.08 8.82
CA THR A 74 -10.75 2.93 7.91
C THR A 74 -9.42 2.20 8.05
N GLU A 75 -8.55 2.63 8.95
CA GLU A 75 -7.24 2.00 9.12
C GLU A 75 -7.33 0.82 10.10
N SER A 76 -6.76 -0.32 9.68
CA SER A 76 -6.64 -1.51 10.53
C SER A 76 -5.77 -1.22 11.76
N ALA A 77 -6.11 -1.85 12.88
CA ALA A 77 -5.28 -1.84 14.08
C ALA A 77 -3.96 -2.61 13.88
N LEU A 78 -3.93 -3.58 12.96
CA LEU A 78 -2.73 -4.33 12.61
C LEU A 78 -1.76 -3.45 11.82
N ASP A 79 -0.53 -3.29 12.32
CA ASP A 79 0.56 -2.71 11.55
C ASP A 79 1.14 -3.73 10.56
N LEU A 80 0.45 -3.85 9.42
CA LEU A 80 0.77 -4.80 8.37
C LEU A 80 1.75 -4.20 7.35
N GLY A 81 2.94 -4.81 7.26
CA GLY A 81 3.95 -4.49 6.25
C GLY A 81 4.04 -5.56 5.15
N LEU A 82 4.27 -5.12 3.92
CA LEU A 82 4.53 -5.97 2.77
C LEU A 82 5.97 -5.80 2.30
N VAL A 83 6.74 -6.88 2.33
CA VAL A 83 8.05 -6.99 1.68
C VAL A 83 7.85 -7.78 0.39
N GLN A 84 7.91 -7.08 -0.74
CA GLN A 84 7.52 -7.62 -2.04
C GLN A 84 8.72 -7.75 -2.97
N GLY A 85 9.09 -8.98 -3.32
CA GLY A 85 10.04 -9.28 -4.37
C GLY A 85 9.63 -8.58 -5.67
N ILE A 86 10.57 -7.83 -6.28
CA ILE A 86 10.26 -6.99 -7.44
C ILE A 86 9.82 -7.86 -8.63
N SER A 87 8.59 -7.64 -9.04
CA SER A 87 7.93 -8.29 -10.17
C SER A 87 7.85 -7.41 -11.42
N LYS A 88 7.55 -8.04 -12.56
CA LYS A 88 7.51 -7.40 -13.87
C LYS A 88 6.17 -6.72 -14.10
N GLY A 89 6.24 -5.52 -14.68
CA GLY A 89 5.08 -4.81 -15.26
C GLY A 89 3.90 -4.73 -14.29
N ASP A 90 2.73 -5.04 -14.83
CA ASP A 90 1.43 -4.86 -14.16
C ASP A 90 1.25 -5.73 -12.90
N HIS A 91 2.05 -6.79 -12.71
CA HIS A 91 1.96 -7.63 -11.50
C HIS A 91 2.32 -6.85 -10.24
N MET A 92 3.37 -6.03 -10.31
CA MET A 92 3.78 -5.19 -9.19
C MET A 92 2.77 -4.07 -8.95
N ASP A 93 2.25 -3.49 -10.03
CA ASP A 93 1.24 -2.42 -9.97
C ASP A 93 -0.05 -2.93 -9.30
N LEU A 94 -0.54 -4.12 -9.69
CA LEU A 94 -1.69 -4.76 -9.06
C LEU A 94 -1.42 -5.10 -7.59
N THR A 95 -0.23 -5.60 -7.28
CA THR A 95 0.16 -5.93 -5.89
C THR A 95 0.12 -4.69 -5.01
N ILE A 96 0.69 -3.57 -5.46
CA ILE A 96 0.68 -2.31 -4.72
C ILE A 96 -0.74 -1.81 -4.54
N GLN A 97 -1.52 -1.74 -5.62
CA GLN A 97 -2.92 -1.29 -5.57
C GLN A 97 -3.71 -2.09 -4.52
N LYS A 98 -3.64 -3.42 -4.59
CA LYS A 98 -4.42 -4.29 -3.70
C LYS A 98 -3.87 -4.36 -2.29
N ALA A 99 -2.56 -4.21 -2.09
CA ALA A 99 -2.01 -4.09 -0.75
C ALA A 99 -2.51 -2.83 -0.05
N VAL A 100 -2.57 -1.70 -0.76
CA VAL A 100 -3.17 -0.46 -0.23
C VAL A 100 -4.63 -0.64 0.12
N GLU A 101 -5.43 -1.24 -0.75
CA GLU A 101 -6.84 -1.55 -0.48
C GLU A 101 -7.02 -2.46 0.74
N LEU A 102 -6.07 -3.38 0.98
CA LEU A 102 -6.05 -4.32 2.11
C LEU A 102 -5.35 -3.76 3.36
N GLY A 103 -5.18 -2.44 3.47
CA GLY A 103 -4.77 -1.81 4.72
C GLY A 103 -3.28 -1.93 5.07
N VAL A 104 -2.40 -2.23 4.11
CA VAL A 104 -0.95 -2.20 4.35
C VAL A 104 -0.50 -0.82 4.84
N ARG A 105 0.41 -0.74 5.81
CA ARG A 105 1.04 0.51 6.27
C ARG A 105 2.33 0.83 5.54
N ARG A 106 3.11 -0.20 5.16
CA ARG A 106 4.40 -0.03 4.47
C ARG A 106 4.59 -1.08 3.39
N ILE A 107 5.13 -0.65 2.26
CA ILE A 107 5.53 -1.53 1.15
C ILE A 107 7.02 -1.36 0.91
N LEU A 108 7.78 -2.45 1.04
CA LEU A 108 9.21 -2.52 0.76
C LEU A 108 9.44 -3.40 -0.47
N PRO A 109 9.81 -2.80 -1.63
CA PRO A 109 10.27 -3.58 -2.78
C PRO A 109 11.60 -4.27 -2.46
N LEU A 110 11.70 -5.56 -2.76
CA LEU A 110 12.87 -6.38 -2.45
C LEU A 110 13.54 -6.91 -3.71
N THR A 111 14.83 -6.66 -3.85
CA THR A 111 15.66 -7.25 -4.92
C THR A 111 16.13 -8.63 -4.47
N CYS A 112 15.47 -9.67 -4.96
CA CYS A 112 15.82 -11.08 -4.76
C CYS A 112 16.66 -11.61 -5.93
N LEU A 113 17.29 -12.77 -5.78
CA LEU A 113 18.11 -13.39 -6.84
C LEU A 113 17.33 -13.63 -8.14
N ARG A 114 16.04 -13.96 -8.03
CA ARG A 114 15.15 -14.25 -9.17
C ARG A 114 14.19 -13.09 -9.49
N SER A 115 14.45 -11.90 -8.96
CA SER A 115 13.64 -10.71 -9.21
C SER A 115 14.01 -9.99 -10.50
N GLN A 116 13.09 -9.16 -11.02
CA GLN A 116 13.45 -8.22 -12.07
C GLN A 116 14.28 -7.08 -11.47
N ARG A 117 15.51 -6.90 -11.96
CA ARG A 117 16.32 -5.73 -11.60
C ARG A 117 15.71 -4.46 -12.19
N ILE A 118 15.66 -3.41 -11.37
CA ILE A 118 15.32 -2.06 -11.80
C ILE A 118 16.63 -1.33 -12.10
N PRO A 119 16.86 -0.89 -13.34
CA PRO A 119 18.01 -0.06 -13.68
C PRO A 119 18.04 1.23 -12.82
N PRO A 120 19.19 1.67 -12.31
CA PRO A 120 19.28 2.86 -11.44
C PRO A 120 18.67 4.13 -12.07
N ASP A 121 18.85 4.31 -13.38
CA ASP A 121 18.30 5.43 -14.16
C ASP A 121 16.76 5.42 -14.24
N ARG A 122 16.13 4.26 -14.00
CA ARG A 122 14.66 4.10 -14.02
C ARG A 122 14.03 4.04 -12.63
N LEU A 123 14.84 3.95 -11.57
CA LEU A 123 14.35 3.73 -10.22
C LEU A 123 13.41 4.86 -9.78
N ALA A 124 13.84 6.11 -9.90
CA ALA A 124 13.03 7.27 -9.51
C ALA A 124 11.67 7.32 -10.22
N ARG A 125 11.66 7.04 -11.54
CA ARG A 125 10.43 6.99 -12.34
C ARG A 125 9.51 5.85 -11.89
N ARG A 126 10.07 4.69 -11.56
CA ARG A 126 9.30 3.53 -11.11
C ARG A 126 8.70 3.75 -9.72
N MET A 127 9.46 4.34 -8.79
CA MET A 127 8.96 4.75 -7.48
C MET A 127 7.84 5.78 -7.57
N ALA A 128 7.98 6.79 -8.43
CA ALA A 128 6.93 7.79 -8.66
C ALA A 128 5.64 7.16 -9.22
N HIS A 129 5.76 6.22 -10.15
CA HIS A 129 4.63 5.46 -10.70
C HIS A 129 3.90 4.66 -9.62
N TRP A 130 4.63 3.91 -8.81
CA TRP A 130 4.08 3.13 -7.70
C TRP A 130 3.43 4.00 -6.62
N ARG A 131 4.02 5.16 -6.30
CA ARG A 131 3.40 6.15 -5.41
C ARG A 131 2.07 6.66 -5.97
N ALA A 132 1.99 6.92 -7.28
CA ALA A 132 0.74 7.35 -7.91
C ALA A 132 -0.36 6.26 -7.82
N ILE A 133 0.02 4.98 -7.97
CA ILE A 133 -0.90 3.85 -7.77
C ILE A 133 -1.40 3.79 -6.32
N ALA A 134 -0.50 3.91 -5.35
CA ALA A 134 -0.86 3.92 -3.92
C ALA A 134 -1.81 5.07 -3.58
N ILE A 135 -1.55 6.28 -4.07
CA ILE A 135 -2.43 7.44 -3.90
C ILE A 135 -3.83 7.14 -4.47
N SER A 136 -3.90 6.67 -5.72
CA SER A 136 -5.17 6.36 -6.37
C SER A 136 -5.95 5.25 -5.62
N ALA A 137 -5.24 4.26 -5.07
CA ALA A 137 -5.85 3.22 -4.25
C ALA A 137 -6.39 3.78 -2.92
N CYS A 138 -5.71 4.72 -2.26
CA CYS A 138 -6.25 5.42 -1.08
C CYS A 138 -7.50 6.24 -1.42
N GLU A 139 -7.48 7.00 -2.52
CA GLU A 139 -8.63 7.78 -3.00
C GLU A 139 -9.86 6.89 -3.23
N GLN A 140 -9.67 5.69 -3.80
CA GLN A 140 -10.75 4.75 -4.09
C GLN A 140 -11.24 4.00 -2.84
N SER A 141 -10.32 3.48 -2.04
CA SER A 141 -10.61 2.61 -0.88
C SER A 141 -11.21 3.37 0.30
N GLY A 142 -10.94 4.68 0.41
CA GLY A 142 -11.43 5.48 1.54
C GLY A 142 -10.38 5.72 2.63
N ARG A 143 -9.16 5.22 2.45
CA ARG A 143 -8.04 5.43 3.36
C ARG A 143 -7.57 6.88 3.35
N SER A 144 -7.18 7.37 4.52
CA SER A 144 -6.56 8.70 4.70
C SER A 144 -5.14 8.63 5.21
N HIS A 145 -4.64 7.43 5.48
CA HIS A 145 -3.22 7.17 5.61
C HIS A 145 -2.66 6.72 4.26
N LEU A 146 -1.60 7.38 3.79
CA LEU A 146 -0.89 6.96 2.59
C LEU A 146 0.22 5.99 3.03
N PRO A 147 0.22 4.71 2.58
CA PRO A 147 1.26 3.79 2.98
C PRO A 147 2.63 4.28 2.54
N GLU A 148 3.61 4.04 3.40
CA GLU A 148 5.01 4.35 3.10
C GLU A 148 5.53 3.38 2.04
N LEU A 149 5.97 3.92 0.90
CA LEU A 149 6.64 3.15 -0.14
C LEU A 149 8.16 3.35 0.01
N LEU A 150 8.82 2.37 0.60
CA LEU A 150 10.23 2.42 0.92
C LEU A 150 11.11 2.21 -0.33
N PRO A 151 12.33 2.79 -0.38
CA PRO A 151 13.29 2.50 -1.44
C PRO A 151 13.59 1.00 -1.53
N PRO A 152 13.82 0.45 -2.73
CA PRO A 152 14.17 -0.95 -2.85
C PRO A 152 15.51 -1.27 -2.18
N VAL A 153 15.53 -2.39 -1.46
CA VAL A 153 16.76 -2.94 -0.85
C VAL A 153 17.04 -4.33 -1.42
N THR A 154 18.26 -4.80 -1.22
CA THR A 154 18.64 -6.19 -1.51
C THR A 154 18.11 -7.13 -0.42
N PHE A 155 18.03 -8.43 -0.74
CA PHE A 155 17.69 -9.46 0.23
C PHE A 155 18.63 -9.45 1.44
N ASP A 156 19.92 -9.20 1.21
CA ASP A 156 20.95 -9.16 2.26
C ASP A 156 20.73 -7.99 3.22
N GLU A 157 20.58 -6.77 2.69
CA GLU A 157 20.30 -5.56 3.48
C GLU A 157 19.02 -5.71 4.30
N TRP A 158 17.99 -6.36 3.76
CA TRP A 158 16.74 -6.61 4.48
C TRP A 158 16.89 -7.62 5.63
N LEU A 159 17.77 -8.62 5.48
CA LEU A 159 18.07 -9.58 6.54
C LEU A 159 18.88 -8.95 7.68
N ASP A 160 19.77 -8.01 7.38
CA ASP A 160 20.60 -7.36 8.39
C ASP A 160 19.78 -6.49 9.38
N ASP A 161 18.60 -6.03 8.96
CA ASP A 161 17.67 -5.22 9.75
C ASP A 161 16.64 -6.05 10.57
N ILE A 162 16.96 -7.30 10.91
CA ILE A 162 16.00 -8.23 11.56
C ILE A 162 15.89 -8.05 13.08
N ALA A 163 16.94 -7.59 13.75
CA ALA A 163 17.13 -7.76 15.19
C ALA A 163 16.08 -7.07 16.10
N GLN A 164 15.23 -6.17 15.58
CA GLN A 164 14.13 -5.53 16.32
C GLN A 164 12.82 -5.49 15.53
N ALA A 165 12.66 -6.39 14.56
CA ALA A 165 11.50 -6.35 13.68
C ALA A 165 10.27 -7.05 14.30
N PRO A 166 9.05 -6.65 13.89
CA PRO A 166 7.85 -7.43 14.20
C PRO A 166 7.94 -8.87 13.64
N PRO A 167 7.07 -9.80 14.07
CA PRO A 167 6.98 -11.12 13.45
C PRO A 167 7.01 -11.05 11.92
N ARG A 168 7.88 -11.84 11.30
CA ARG A 168 8.05 -11.92 9.85
C ARG A 168 7.62 -13.28 9.34
N LEU A 169 6.70 -13.30 8.38
CA LEU A 169 6.26 -14.52 7.71
C LEU A 169 6.71 -14.50 6.26
N MET A 170 7.30 -15.59 5.79
CA MET A 170 7.67 -15.77 4.38
C MET A 170 6.70 -16.73 3.72
N LEU A 171 6.14 -16.35 2.57
CA LEU A 171 5.40 -17.31 1.77
C LEU A 171 6.36 -18.27 1.05
N ASP A 172 6.22 -19.56 1.38
CA ASP A 172 6.88 -20.65 0.71
C ASP A 172 5.86 -21.77 0.44
N PRO A 173 5.58 -22.11 -0.83
CA PRO A 173 4.68 -23.22 -1.19
C PRO A 173 5.09 -24.57 -0.57
N ARG A 174 6.37 -24.72 -0.17
CA ARG A 174 6.94 -25.92 0.44
C ARG A 174 6.86 -25.92 1.96
N ALA A 175 6.34 -24.87 2.59
CA ALA A 175 6.26 -24.77 4.04
C ALA A 175 5.31 -25.83 4.63
N ALA A 176 5.71 -26.37 5.80
CA ALA A 176 4.93 -27.37 6.53
C ALA A 176 3.70 -26.79 7.25
N THR A 177 3.69 -25.48 7.53
CA THR A 177 2.60 -24.80 8.23
C THR A 177 1.81 -23.94 7.25
N ALA A 178 0.49 -24.05 7.23
CA ALA A 178 -0.35 -23.12 6.47
C ALA A 178 -0.54 -21.82 7.25
N LEU A 179 -0.65 -20.68 6.57
CA LEU A 179 -0.87 -19.38 7.23
C LEU A 179 -2.12 -19.39 8.11
N GLY A 180 -3.18 -20.08 7.70
CA GLY A 180 -4.42 -20.21 8.49
C GLY A 180 -4.29 -21.11 9.72
N ASP A 181 -3.30 -21.98 9.78
CA ASP A 181 -3.06 -22.90 10.90
C ASP A 181 -1.98 -22.37 11.85
N LEU A 182 -1.24 -21.34 11.44
CA LEU A 182 -0.14 -20.76 12.21
C LEU A 182 -0.63 -20.32 13.59
N GLN A 183 0.01 -20.79 14.65
CA GLN A 183 -0.24 -20.34 16.01
C GLN A 183 0.67 -19.15 16.29
N LEU A 184 0.10 -17.95 16.18
CA LEU A 184 0.77 -16.68 16.47
C LEU A 184 -0.16 -15.87 17.38
N ALA A 185 0.35 -15.42 18.53
CA ALA A 185 -0.38 -14.52 19.40
C ALA A 185 -0.70 -13.22 18.64
N GLU A 186 -1.89 -12.67 18.84
CA GLU A 186 -2.42 -11.49 18.14
C GLU A 186 -1.36 -10.38 18.05
N PRO A 187 -0.70 -10.24 16.88
CA PRO A 187 0.44 -9.34 16.78
C PRO A 187 -0.06 -7.91 16.55
N GLU A 188 0.52 -6.94 17.24
CA GLU A 188 0.28 -5.52 16.93
C GLU A 188 0.86 -5.14 15.56
N ALA A 189 1.91 -5.83 15.11
CA ALA A 189 2.59 -5.60 13.85
C ALA A 189 3.02 -6.92 13.20
N LEU A 190 2.95 -6.99 11.87
CA LEU A 190 3.28 -8.18 11.09
C LEU A 190 3.92 -7.78 9.76
N GLN A 191 5.00 -8.45 9.36
CA GLN A 191 5.57 -8.31 8.02
C GLN A 191 5.40 -9.59 7.20
N LEU A 192 4.89 -9.44 5.99
CA LEU A 192 4.77 -10.53 5.02
C LEU A 192 5.82 -10.39 3.92
N LEU A 193 6.66 -11.40 3.78
CA LEU A 193 7.65 -11.54 2.72
C LEU A 193 7.08 -12.40 1.58
N ILE A 194 6.93 -11.78 0.41
CA ILE A 194 6.42 -12.42 -0.81
C ILE A 194 7.50 -12.36 -1.89
N GLY A 195 7.82 -13.51 -2.49
CA GLY A 195 8.84 -13.59 -3.54
C GLY A 195 8.37 -13.03 -4.89
N PRO A 196 9.31 -12.76 -5.82
CA PRO A 196 8.98 -12.43 -7.21
C PRO A 196 8.43 -13.66 -7.94
N GLU A 197 8.11 -13.53 -9.23
CA GLU A 197 7.52 -14.60 -10.05
C GLU A 197 8.41 -15.86 -10.12
N GLY A 198 9.73 -15.70 -9.99
CA GLY A 198 10.69 -16.80 -9.94
C GLY A 198 10.81 -17.48 -8.56
N GLY A 199 10.08 -16.99 -7.56
CA GLY A 199 10.19 -17.38 -6.16
C GLY A 199 11.54 -17.00 -5.53
N PHE A 200 11.76 -17.48 -4.32
CA PHE A 200 13.05 -17.42 -3.64
C PHE A 200 13.96 -18.57 -4.07
N ALA A 201 15.26 -18.32 -4.13
CA ALA A 201 16.26 -19.38 -4.20
C ALA A 201 16.32 -20.17 -2.88
N ASP A 202 16.80 -21.41 -2.92
CA ASP A 202 16.87 -22.25 -1.71
C ASP A 202 17.80 -21.65 -0.65
N GLU A 203 18.85 -20.95 -1.06
CA GLU A 203 19.74 -20.21 -0.17
C GLU A 203 19.06 -18.99 0.49
N GLU A 204 18.19 -18.27 -0.23
CA GLU A 204 17.39 -17.17 0.33
C GLU A 204 16.41 -17.71 1.39
N VAL A 205 15.73 -18.82 1.07
CA VAL A 205 14.81 -19.48 2.01
C VAL A 205 15.52 -19.94 3.28
N ALA A 206 16.71 -20.55 3.14
CA ALA A 206 17.51 -20.99 4.29
C ALA A 206 17.93 -19.80 5.15
N ARG A 207 18.48 -18.75 4.55
CA ARG A 207 18.94 -17.55 5.28
C ARG A 207 17.81 -16.79 5.96
N ALA A 208 16.65 -16.67 5.32
CA ALA A 208 15.47 -16.08 5.96
C ALA A 208 15.06 -16.88 7.20
N ARG A 209 15.04 -18.22 7.10
CA ARG A 209 14.72 -19.09 8.23
C ARG A 209 15.73 -18.97 9.36
N ASP A 210 17.02 -18.97 9.05
CA ASP A 210 18.10 -18.84 10.03
C ASP A 210 18.04 -17.48 10.75
N ALA A 211 17.55 -16.45 10.06
CA ALA A 211 17.28 -15.14 10.64
C ALA A 211 15.91 -15.04 11.33
N GLY A 212 15.19 -16.15 11.53
CA GLY A 212 13.93 -16.17 12.30
C GLY A 212 12.67 -15.79 11.51
N VAL A 213 12.73 -15.70 10.18
CA VAL A 213 11.55 -15.50 9.33
C VAL A 213 10.80 -16.83 9.19
N ALA A 214 9.57 -16.89 9.68
CA ALA A 214 8.81 -18.13 9.70
C ALA A 214 8.18 -18.44 8.32
N PRO A 215 8.47 -19.59 7.69
CA PRO A 215 7.87 -19.95 6.41
C PRO A 215 6.43 -20.45 6.60
N VAL A 216 5.51 -19.99 5.75
CA VAL A 216 4.10 -20.41 5.73
C VAL A 216 3.61 -20.65 4.29
N ARG A 217 2.68 -21.57 4.11
CA ARG A 217 2.05 -21.86 2.79
C ARG A 217 0.63 -21.30 2.70
N LEU A 218 0.16 -21.07 1.47
CA LEU A 218 -1.22 -20.69 1.16
C LEU A 218 -1.95 -21.81 0.40
N GLY A 219 -2.39 -22.82 1.14
CA GLY A 219 -3.03 -24.00 0.56
C GLY A 219 -2.09 -24.83 -0.33
N PRO A 220 -2.62 -25.80 -1.10
CA PRO A 220 -1.80 -26.75 -1.85
C PRO A 220 -1.45 -26.29 -3.28
N ARG A 221 -2.00 -25.16 -3.75
CA ARG A 221 -1.82 -24.66 -5.12
C ARG A 221 -0.73 -23.60 -5.13
N VAL A 222 0.16 -23.67 -6.12
CA VAL A 222 1.11 -22.59 -6.38
C VAL A 222 0.32 -21.39 -6.92
N LEU A 223 0.35 -20.29 -6.17
CA LEU A 223 -0.28 -19.03 -6.57
C LEU A 223 0.75 -18.16 -7.31
N ARG A 224 0.27 -17.31 -8.23
CA ARG A 224 1.10 -16.23 -8.78
C ARG A 224 1.46 -15.24 -7.68
N THR A 225 2.60 -14.55 -7.81
CA THR A 225 3.12 -13.60 -6.81
C THR A 225 2.08 -12.59 -6.35
N GLU A 226 1.40 -11.92 -7.28
CA GLU A 226 0.37 -10.93 -6.98
C GLU A 226 -0.84 -11.55 -6.26
N THR A 227 -1.23 -12.77 -6.64
CA THR A 227 -2.33 -13.50 -5.99
C THR A 227 -1.93 -13.93 -4.58
N ALA A 228 -0.69 -14.36 -4.40
CA ALA A 228 -0.15 -14.78 -3.11
C ALA A 228 -0.08 -13.60 -2.14
N ALA A 229 0.39 -12.43 -2.59
CA ALA A 229 0.40 -11.20 -1.80
C ALA A 229 -1.02 -10.80 -1.36
N ILE A 230 -1.96 -10.71 -2.30
CA ILE A 230 -3.37 -10.35 -2.02
C ILE A 230 -3.99 -11.33 -1.02
N ALA A 231 -3.83 -12.64 -1.25
CA ALA A 231 -4.41 -13.65 -0.38
C ALA A 231 -3.78 -13.64 1.02
N ALA A 232 -2.46 -13.46 1.14
CA ALA A 232 -1.79 -13.40 2.42
C ALA A 232 -2.20 -12.18 3.24
N LEU A 233 -2.28 -11.01 2.61
CA LEU A 233 -2.71 -9.77 3.25
C LEU A 233 -4.17 -9.88 3.72
N ALA A 234 -5.06 -10.38 2.86
CA ALA A 234 -6.46 -10.58 3.22
C ALA A 234 -6.62 -11.56 4.39
N LEU A 235 -5.90 -12.69 4.38
CA LEU A 235 -5.91 -13.66 5.48
C LEU A 235 -5.31 -13.08 6.76
N ALA A 236 -4.23 -12.30 6.68
CA ALA A 236 -3.65 -11.65 7.83
C ALA A 236 -4.62 -10.64 8.47
N GLN A 237 -5.28 -9.80 7.65
CA GLN A 237 -6.29 -8.87 8.14
C GLN A 237 -7.53 -9.58 8.71
N ALA A 238 -7.96 -10.69 8.10
CA ALA A 238 -9.10 -11.45 8.63
C ALA A 238 -8.79 -12.09 9.98
N ARG A 239 -7.52 -12.44 10.22
CA ARG A 239 -7.09 -13.11 11.47
C ARG A 239 -6.72 -12.15 12.58
N TRP A 240 -6.09 -11.03 12.24
CA TRP A 240 -5.45 -10.14 13.21
C TRP A 240 -5.76 -8.65 13.00
N GLY A 241 -6.53 -8.32 11.97
CA GLY A 241 -6.92 -6.96 11.64
C GLY A 241 -8.43 -6.76 11.67
N ASP A 242 -8.92 -6.03 10.67
CA ASP A 242 -10.28 -5.50 10.58
C ASP A 242 -11.18 -6.20 9.54
N LEU A 243 -10.74 -7.34 8.98
CA LEU A 243 -11.50 -8.13 8.00
C LEU A 243 -12.21 -9.36 8.61
N HIS A 244 -12.63 -9.29 9.87
CA HIS A 244 -13.25 -10.40 10.62
C HIS A 244 -14.79 -10.46 10.51
#